data_AF-A0A6M3KXY7-F1
#
_entry.id   AF-A0A6M3KXY7-F1
#
_cell.length_a   1.000
_cell.length_b   1.000
_cell.length_c   1.000
_cell.angle_alpha   90.00
_cell.angle_beta   90.00
_cell.angle_gamma   90.00
#
_symmetry.space_group_name_H-M   'P 1'
#
loop_
_entity.id
_entity.type
_entity.pdbx_description
1 polymer ?
#
loop_
_entity_poly.entity_id
_entity_poly.type
_entity_poly.pdbx_seq_one_letter_code
_entity_poly.pdbx_strand_id
1 'polypeptide(L)'
;MERLIERVAGKVVCILLHGKSVAKLEQCPELLSDPELVIASLNYFQPVEERILSRIGSQLNLILCTSETEIKKRILGIKEALDRPDYPLFITTVYALQQIPKPWEFVADYRSKIILAVKPDPWPRSTRMPPSLVIYLQALTAANAKRVVLFGCDGADPTITVKQQKRSYYRTEMFMDRSRHTEISLDTQFLNTHYIDAIQRPLYKMWGRRLEVINCNPASWVKVFPTCQYTDVKQYLK
;
A
#
# COMPACT_ATOMS: atom_id res chain seq x y z
N MET A 1 15.88 -3.25 -8.25
CA MET A 1 15.62 -1.98 -7.52
C MET A 1 15.64 -0.79 -8.46
N GLU A 2 16.58 -0.74 -9.41
CA GLU A 2 16.66 0.25 -10.50
C GLU A 2 15.30 0.57 -11.16
N ARG A 3 14.55 -0.44 -11.60
CA ARG A 3 13.20 -0.24 -12.18
C ARG A 3 12.22 0.51 -11.28
N LEU A 4 12.28 0.27 -9.96
CA LEU A 4 11.44 1.01 -9.01
C LEU A 4 11.94 2.46 -8.89
N ILE A 5 13.25 2.67 -8.85
CA ILE A 5 13.86 4.01 -8.85
C ILE A 5 13.42 4.79 -10.10
N GLU A 6 13.53 4.21 -11.29
CA GLU A 6 13.09 4.84 -12.55
C GLU A 6 11.63 5.29 -12.50
N ARG A 7 10.77 4.53 -11.82
CA ARG A 7 9.34 4.83 -11.72
C ARG A 7 9.02 5.90 -10.68
N VAL A 8 9.75 5.99 -9.57
CA VAL A 8 9.33 6.77 -8.38
C VAL A 8 10.31 7.85 -7.93
N ALA A 9 11.56 7.83 -8.40
CA ALA A 9 12.58 8.77 -7.92
C ALA A 9 12.16 10.22 -8.17
N GLY A 10 12.16 11.04 -7.11
CA GLY A 10 11.74 12.43 -7.18
C GLY A 10 10.23 12.66 -7.38
N LYS A 11 9.42 11.60 -7.50
CA LYS A 11 7.97 11.69 -7.71
C LYS A 11 7.17 11.55 -6.42
N VAL A 12 5.96 12.10 -6.44
CA VAL A 12 4.96 11.90 -5.38
C VAL A 12 4.22 10.58 -5.65
N VAL A 13 4.15 9.73 -4.63
CA VAL A 13 3.48 8.44 -4.70
C VAL A 13 2.18 8.48 -3.90
N CYS A 14 1.06 8.34 -4.57
CA CYS A 14 -0.27 8.27 -3.96
C CYS A 14 -0.63 6.80 -3.70
N ILE A 15 -0.69 6.38 -2.43
CA ILE A 15 -1.07 5.02 -2.07
C ILE A 15 -2.55 4.99 -1.68
N LEU A 16 -3.35 4.28 -2.48
CA LEU A 16 -4.77 4.02 -2.25
C LEU A 16 -4.92 2.75 -1.41
N LEU A 17 -5.23 2.92 -0.13
CA LEU A 17 -5.46 1.86 0.85
C LEU A 17 -6.96 1.57 1.01
N HIS A 18 -7.26 0.55 1.81
CA HIS A 18 -8.61 -0.01 1.93
C HIS A 18 -9.44 0.56 3.07
N GLY A 19 -9.00 1.61 3.75
CA GLY A 19 -9.83 2.29 4.75
C GLY A 19 -11.02 2.99 4.10
N LYS A 20 -12.15 3.00 4.80
CA LYS A 20 -13.41 3.63 4.37
C LYS A 20 -13.25 5.07 3.87
N SER A 21 -12.28 5.84 4.38
CA SER A 21 -12.05 7.22 3.95
C SER A 21 -11.68 7.34 2.48
N VAL A 22 -11.13 6.29 1.85
CA VAL A 22 -10.75 6.31 0.42
C VAL A 22 -11.97 6.56 -0.47
N ALA A 23 -13.19 6.24 -0.02
CA ALA A 23 -14.44 6.50 -0.72
C ALA A 23 -14.62 7.99 -1.08
N LYS A 24 -14.00 8.91 -0.34
CA LYS A 24 -14.02 10.34 -0.66
C LYS A 24 -13.41 10.63 -2.02
N LEU A 25 -12.44 9.82 -2.48
CA LEU A 25 -11.87 9.95 -3.83
C LEU A 25 -12.86 9.60 -4.94
N GLU A 26 -13.93 8.85 -4.67
CA GLU A 26 -14.99 8.70 -5.67
C GLU A 26 -15.66 10.05 -5.97
N GLN A 27 -15.67 10.99 -5.03
CA GLN A 27 -16.29 12.29 -5.25
C GLN A 27 -15.36 13.30 -5.92
N CYS A 28 -14.04 13.05 -5.88
CA CYS A 28 -13.00 13.94 -6.40
C CYS A 28 -11.82 13.16 -7.02
N PRO A 29 -12.06 12.28 -8.00
CA PRO A 29 -10.99 11.45 -8.55
C PRO A 29 -9.95 12.27 -9.32
N GLU A 30 -10.29 13.47 -9.79
CA GLU A 30 -9.39 14.42 -10.47
C GLU A 30 -8.20 14.87 -9.61
N LEU A 31 -8.23 14.65 -8.30
CA LEU A 31 -7.05 14.83 -7.45
C LEU A 31 -5.88 13.93 -7.90
N LEU A 32 -6.16 12.84 -8.61
CA LEU A 32 -5.19 11.86 -9.07
C LEU A 32 -4.92 11.93 -10.58
N SER A 33 -5.37 12.98 -11.27
CA SER A 33 -5.25 13.09 -12.73
C SER A 33 -3.90 13.61 -13.23
N ASP A 34 -3.03 14.07 -12.33
CA ASP A 34 -1.70 14.56 -12.70
C ASP A 34 -0.82 13.38 -13.15
N PRO A 35 -0.29 13.39 -14.39
CA PRO A 35 0.51 12.29 -14.94
C PRO A 35 1.86 12.11 -14.26
N GLU A 36 2.36 13.09 -13.50
CA GLU A 36 3.59 12.96 -12.73
C GLU A 36 3.39 12.22 -11.40
N LEU A 37 2.14 12.00 -10.98
CA LEU A 37 1.83 11.18 -9.82
C LEU A 37 2.04 9.71 -10.12
N VAL A 38 2.64 9.00 -9.16
CA VAL A 38 2.68 7.55 -9.15
C VAL A 38 1.55 7.05 -8.28
N ILE A 39 0.54 6.43 -8.89
CA ILE A 39 -0.60 5.85 -8.19
C ILE A 39 -0.30 4.40 -7.82
N ALA A 40 -0.49 4.08 -6.55
CA ALA A 40 -0.13 2.80 -5.97
C ALA A 40 -1.29 2.23 -5.16
N SER A 41 -1.36 0.90 -5.05
CA SER A 41 -2.25 0.23 -4.10
C SER A 41 -1.62 -1.09 -3.63
N LEU A 42 -2.27 -1.76 -2.67
CA LEU A 42 -1.75 -3.00 -2.09
C LEU A 42 -2.85 -4.04 -1.87
N ASN A 43 -2.48 -5.32 -1.85
CA ASN A 43 -3.32 -6.49 -1.61
C ASN A 43 -4.58 -6.55 -2.52
N TYR A 44 -5.73 -6.01 -2.09
CA TYR A 44 -6.99 -6.05 -2.85
C TYR A 44 -7.25 -4.74 -3.61
N PHE A 45 -6.45 -4.49 -4.64
CA PHE A 45 -6.39 -3.20 -5.33
C PHE A 45 -7.49 -2.95 -6.36
N GLN A 46 -8.18 -3.99 -6.85
CA GLN A 46 -9.16 -3.86 -7.93
C GLN A 46 -10.27 -2.82 -7.65
N PRO A 47 -10.87 -2.75 -6.44
CA PRO A 47 -11.96 -1.80 -6.21
C PRO A 47 -11.57 -0.33 -6.36
N VAL A 48 -10.33 0.04 -6.02
CA VAL A 48 -9.88 1.44 -6.19
C VAL A 48 -9.62 1.74 -7.66
N GLU A 49 -9.16 0.77 -8.44
CA GLU A 49 -8.96 0.92 -9.87
C GLU A 49 -10.32 1.05 -10.60
N GLU A 50 -11.26 0.15 -10.32
CA GLU A 50 -12.58 0.10 -10.95
C GLU A 50 -13.48 1.30 -10.61
N ARG A 51 -13.39 1.84 -9.39
CA ARG A 51 -14.34 2.86 -8.89
C ARG A 51 -13.78 4.28 -8.87
N ILE A 52 -12.46 4.43 -8.78
CA ILE A 52 -11.82 5.74 -8.68
C ILE A 52 -11.02 6.02 -9.95
N LEU A 53 -10.04 5.17 -10.28
CA LEU A 53 -9.09 5.47 -11.36
C LEU A 53 -9.71 5.37 -12.76
N SER A 54 -10.62 4.41 -12.97
CA SER A 54 -11.36 4.27 -14.23
C SER A 54 -12.12 5.54 -14.63
N ARG A 55 -12.57 6.35 -13.66
CA ARG A 55 -13.34 7.58 -13.89
C ARG A 55 -12.51 8.73 -14.45
N ILE A 56 -11.19 8.64 -14.34
CA ILE A 56 -10.22 9.61 -14.87
C ILE A 56 -9.33 8.98 -15.95
N GLY A 57 -9.68 7.78 -16.43
CA GLY A 57 -8.88 7.06 -17.42
C GLY A 57 -7.48 6.67 -16.93
N SER A 58 -7.27 6.61 -15.60
CA SER A 58 -5.98 6.29 -14.98
C SER A 58 -5.92 4.83 -14.54
N GLN A 59 -4.72 4.35 -14.22
CA GLN A 59 -4.45 2.99 -13.75
C GLN A 59 -3.38 3.03 -12.64
N LEU A 60 -3.24 1.92 -11.92
CA LEU A 60 -2.16 1.79 -10.95
C LEU A 60 -0.79 1.72 -11.65
N ASN A 61 0.17 2.49 -11.16
CA ASN A 61 1.57 2.41 -11.55
C ASN A 61 2.36 1.42 -10.71
N LEU A 62 1.88 1.10 -9.49
CA LEU A 62 2.51 0.14 -8.59
C LEU A 62 1.47 -0.68 -7.83
N ILE A 63 1.69 -1.99 -7.75
CA ILE A 63 0.86 -2.92 -6.97
C ILE A 63 1.75 -3.64 -5.98
N LEU A 64 1.37 -3.69 -4.72
CA LEU A 64 2.08 -4.48 -3.71
C LEU A 64 1.21 -5.61 -3.17
N CYS A 65 1.70 -6.84 -3.16
CA CYS A 65 1.06 -7.93 -2.42
C CYS A 65 2.13 -8.75 -1.70
N THR A 66 2.17 -8.65 -0.37
CA THR A 66 3.17 -9.33 0.47
C THR A 66 2.55 -10.33 1.42
N SER A 67 1.22 -10.46 1.42
CA SER A 67 0.52 -11.45 2.22
C SER A 67 0.55 -12.81 1.52
N GLU A 68 1.15 -13.78 2.20
CA GLU A 68 1.26 -15.18 1.80
C GLU A 68 -0.13 -15.83 1.57
N THR A 69 -1.15 -15.37 2.30
CA THR A 69 -2.51 -15.87 2.17
C THR A 69 -3.31 -15.14 1.08
N GLU A 70 -3.13 -13.83 0.92
CA GLU A 70 -3.88 -13.05 -0.06
C GLU A 70 -3.37 -13.27 -1.48
N ILE A 71 -2.06 -13.44 -1.67
CA ILE A 71 -1.47 -13.52 -3.02
C ILE A 71 -2.06 -14.65 -3.86
N LYS A 72 -2.37 -15.81 -3.23
CA LYS A 72 -3.06 -16.93 -3.90
C LYS A 72 -4.44 -16.53 -4.43
N LYS A 73 -5.18 -15.75 -3.64
CA LYS A 73 -6.54 -15.30 -3.96
C LYS A 73 -6.56 -14.18 -4.99
N ARG A 74 -5.45 -13.44 -5.12
CA ARG A 74 -5.34 -12.25 -5.98
C ARG A 74 -4.53 -12.50 -7.25
N ILE A 75 -3.95 -13.68 -7.43
CA ILE A 75 -3.00 -13.94 -8.52
C ILE A 75 -3.57 -13.66 -9.91
N LEU A 76 -4.84 -14.00 -10.18
CA LEU A 76 -5.46 -13.75 -11.47
C LEU A 76 -5.54 -12.24 -11.76
N GLY A 77 -6.06 -11.45 -10.82
CA GLY A 77 -6.09 -10.01 -10.97
C GLY A 77 -4.70 -9.38 -11.02
N ILE A 78 -3.71 -9.95 -10.34
CA ILE A 78 -2.30 -9.53 -10.47
C ILE A 78 -1.79 -9.81 -11.90
N LYS A 79 -2.06 -10.99 -12.47
CA LYS A 79 -1.68 -11.33 -13.86
C LYS A 79 -2.37 -10.45 -14.89
N GLU A 80 -3.67 -10.22 -14.75
CA GLU A 80 -4.41 -9.27 -15.59
C GLU A 80 -3.83 -7.86 -15.51
N ALA A 81 -3.47 -7.44 -14.30
CA ALA A 81 -2.69 -6.24 -14.05
C ALA A 81 -1.18 -6.44 -14.25
N LEU A 82 -0.73 -7.46 -14.99
CA LEU A 82 0.65 -7.66 -15.48
C LEU A 82 0.74 -7.99 -17.00
N ASP A 83 -0.37 -8.19 -17.74
CA ASP A 83 -0.52 -8.30 -19.23
C ASP A 83 -0.86 -7.05 -20.17
N ARG A 84 -1.64 -6.01 -19.80
CA ARG A 84 -1.77 -4.57 -20.25
C ARG A 84 -0.49 -3.67 -20.51
N PRO A 85 -0.26 -3.13 -21.72
CA PRO A 85 0.98 -2.43 -22.13
C PRO A 85 1.73 -1.48 -21.15
N ASP A 86 1.07 -0.51 -20.50
CA ASP A 86 1.72 0.58 -19.72
C ASP A 86 1.92 0.28 -18.22
N TYR A 87 2.56 -0.86 -17.99
CA TYR A 87 2.43 -1.66 -16.77
C TYR A 87 2.68 -1.02 -15.39
N PRO A 88 1.90 -1.40 -14.34
CA PRO A 88 2.37 -1.36 -12.97
C PRO A 88 3.57 -2.28 -12.71
N LEU A 89 4.46 -1.85 -11.83
CA LEU A 89 5.41 -2.76 -11.19
C LEU A 89 4.72 -3.52 -10.06
N PHE A 90 4.99 -4.81 -9.95
CA PHE A 90 4.50 -5.65 -8.87
C PHE A 90 5.57 -5.84 -7.80
N ILE A 91 5.30 -5.32 -6.61
CA ILE A 91 6.18 -5.42 -5.45
C ILE A 91 5.69 -6.57 -4.55
N THR A 92 6.58 -7.50 -4.23
CA THR A 92 6.25 -8.65 -3.36
C THR A 92 7.48 -9.11 -2.58
N THR A 93 7.31 -10.11 -1.71
CA THR A 93 8.42 -10.80 -1.04
C THR A 93 8.62 -12.18 -1.63
N VAL A 94 9.82 -12.76 -1.46
CA VAL A 94 10.09 -14.14 -1.88
C VAL A 94 9.10 -15.12 -1.24
N TYR A 95 8.80 -14.94 0.05
CA TYR A 95 7.85 -15.79 0.78
C TYR A 95 6.44 -15.74 0.21
N ALA A 96 5.91 -14.55 -0.09
CA ALA A 96 4.60 -14.43 -0.69
C ALA A 96 4.59 -15.03 -2.10
N LEU A 97 5.63 -14.76 -2.89
CA LEU A 97 5.75 -15.29 -4.24
C LEU A 97 5.75 -16.82 -4.27
N GLN A 98 6.44 -17.48 -3.33
CA GLN A 98 6.46 -18.94 -3.19
C GLN A 98 5.08 -19.56 -2.92
N GLN A 99 4.11 -18.76 -2.48
CA GLN A 99 2.74 -19.22 -2.26
C GLN A 99 1.92 -19.33 -3.55
N ILE A 100 2.34 -18.70 -4.64
CA ILE A 100 1.63 -18.74 -5.93
C ILE A 100 1.76 -20.14 -6.55
N PRO A 101 0.71 -20.68 -7.20
CA PRO A 101 0.86 -21.87 -8.02
C PRO A 101 1.90 -21.67 -9.12
N LYS A 102 2.93 -22.53 -9.15
CA LYS A 102 4.05 -22.48 -10.11
C LYS A 102 4.78 -21.12 -10.11
N PRO A 103 5.45 -20.77 -9.00
CA PRO A 103 6.07 -19.45 -8.84
C PRO A 103 7.19 -19.19 -9.87
N TRP A 104 7.87 -20.22 -10.35
CA TRP A 104 8.92 -20.09 -11.37
C TRP A 104 8.37 -19.65 -12.74
N GLU A 105 7.22 -20.16 -13.16
CA GLU A 105 6.54 -19.74 -14.40
C GLU A 105 6.13 -18.27 -14.28
N PHE A 106 5.48 -17.90 -13.17
CA PHE A 106 5.11 -16.50 -12.92
C PHE A 106 6.32 -15.55 -12.95
N VAL A 107 7.44 -15.96 -12.35
CA VAL A 107 8.67 -15.15 -12.40
C VAL A 107 9.22 -15.08 -13.81
N ALA A 108 9.26 -16.18 -14.55
CA ALA A 108 9.76 -16.19 -15.92
C ALA A 108 8.97 -15.20 -16.81
N ASP A 109 7.64 -15.24 -16.70
CA ASP A 109 6.73 -14.42 -17.50
C ASP A 109 6.81 -12.93 -17.13
N TYR A 110 6.94 -12.62 -15.84
CA TYR A 110 6.83 -11.25 -15.33
C TYR A 110 8.11 -10.68 -14.72
N ARG A 111 9.27 -11.31 -14.95
CA ARG A 111 10.57 -10.91 -14.34
C ARG A 111 10.91 -9.43 -14.48
N SER A 112 10.50 -8.81 -15.58
CA SER A 112 10.73 -7.39 -15.87
C SER A 112 9.86 -6.46 -15.03
N LYS A 113 8.74 -6.97 -14.49
CA LYS A 113 7.74 -6.20 -13.74
C LYS A 113 7.75 -6.50 -12.25
N ILE A 114 8.41 -7.57 -11.81
CA ILE A 114 8.50 -7.95 -10.40
C ILE A 114 9.63 -7.19 -9.69
N ILE A 115 9.32 -6.65 -8.52
CA ILE A 115 10.29 -6.09 -7.57
C ILE A 115 10.21 -6.91 -6.28
N LEU A 116 11.31 -7.56 -5.92
CA LEU A 116 11.42 -8.27 -4.65
C LEU A 116 11.81 -7.28 -3.55
N ALA A 117 10.90 -7.06 -2.61
CA ALA A 117 11.12 -6.31 -1.40
C ALA A 117 11.68 -7.21 -0.29
N VAL A 118 12.56 -6.63 0.52
CA VAL A 118 13.06 -7.28 1.74
C VAL A 118 11.93 -7.30 2.77
N LYS A 119 11.67 -8.47 3.35
CA LYS A 119 10.72 -8.60 4.46
C LYS A 119 11.37 -7.99 5.71
N PRO A 120 10.73 -7.02 6.39
CA PRO A 120 11.26 -6.48 7.63
C PRO A 120 11.22 -7.52 8.74
N ASP A 121 12.04 -7.34 9.77
CA ASP A 121 11.95 -8.14 10.98
C ASP A 121 10.60 -7.92 11.70
N PRO A 122 10.18 -8.86 12.57
CA PRO A 122 9.06 -8.66 13.47
C PRO A 122 9.21 -7.38 14.31
N TRP A 123 8.09 -6.86 14.80
CA TRP A 123 8.10 -5.73 15.72
C TRP A 123 8.94 -6.04 16.97
N PRO A 124 9.64 -5.05 17.54
CA PRO A 124 10.46 -5.26 18.73
C PRO A 124 9.67 -5.93 19.86
N ARG A 125 10.26 -6.97 20.47
CA ARG A 125 9.66 -7.77 21.56
C ARG A 125 8.32 -8.43 21.16
N SER A 126 8.16 -8.76 19.89
CA SER A 126 6.96 -9.43 19.35
C SER A 126 7.34 -10.43 18.25
N THR A 127 6.46 -11.38 17.98
CA THR A 127 6.52 -12.24 16.78
C THR A 127 5.70 -11.66 15.62
N ARG A 128 5.02 -10.54 15.84
CA ARG A 128 4.12 -9.92 14.84
C ARG A 128 4.93 -9.22 13.76
N MET A 129 4.61 -9.54 12.51
CA MET A 129 5.22 -8.88 11.34
C MET A 129 4.66 -7.47 11.12
N PRO A 130 5.47 -6.53 10.61
CA PRO A 130 4.97 -5.25 10.12
C PRO A 130 3.93 -5.42 8.99
N PRO A 131 2.91 -4.53 8.91
CA PRO A 131 1.91 -4.60 7.87
C PRO A 131 2.52 -4.29 6.49
N SER A 132 1.86 -4.73 5.41
CA SER A 132 2.29 -4.52 4.03
C SER A 132 2.67 -3.07 3.70
N LEU A 133 2.00 -2.09 4.33
CA LEU A 133 2.32 -0.67 4.17
C LEU A 133 3.77 -0.34 4.58
N VAL A 134 4.30 -0.95 5.64
CA VAL A 134 5.69 -0.72 6.10
C VAL A 134 6.69 -1.19 5.05
N ILE A 135 6.45 -2.37 4.47
CA ILE A 135 7.28 -2.93 3.39
C ILE A 135 7.25 -1.99 2.18
N TYR A 136 6.08 -1.43 1.88
CA TYR A 136 5.93 -0.47 0.80
C TYR A 136 6.75 0.80 1.05
N LEU A 137 6.61 1.40 2.22
CA LEU A 137 7.33 2.62 2.59
C LEU A 137 8.85 2.41 2.62
N GLN A 138 9.32 1.24 3.04
CA GLN A 138 10.74 0.85 2.95
C GLN A 138 11.23 0.85 1.50
N ALA A 139 10.49 0.18 0.59
CA ALA A 139 10.84 0.12 -0.83
C ALA A 139 10.86 1.51 -1.47
N LEU A 140 9.87 2.36 -1.18
CA LEU A 140 9.81 3.74 -1.69
C LEU A 140 10.90 4.65 -1.09
N THR A 141 11.32 4.38 0.15
CA THR A 141 12.46 5.08 0.76
C THR A 141 13.76 4.69 0.07
N ALA A 142 13.98 3.41 -0.23
CA ALA A 142 15.15 2.98 -1.00
C ALA A 142 15.13 3.52 -2.44
N ALA A 143 13.94 3.65 -3.04
CA ALA A 143 13.78 4.07 -4.43
C ALA A 143 13.77 5.60 -4.66
N ASN A 144 14.19 6.38 -3.68
CA ASN A 144 14.23 7.85 -3.74
C ASN A 144 12.90 8.57 -4.04
N ALA A 145 11.74 8.02 -3.62
CA ALA A 145 10.48 8.75 -3.73
C ALA A 145 10.55 10.10 -3.00
N LYS A 146 9.94 11.15 -3.59
CA LYS A 146 9.91 12.50 -3.01
C LYS A 146 9.03 12.54 -1.76
N ARG A 147 7.81 12.02 -1.90
CA ARG A 147 6.78 12.01 -0.85
C ARG A 147 5.81 10.87 -1.11
N VAL A 148 5.20 10.37 -0.04
CA VAL A 148 4.04 9.49 -0.10
C VAL A 148 2.81 10.20 0.45
N VAL A 149 1.70 10.12 -0.29
CA VAL A 149 0.39 10.59 0.13
C VAL A 149 -0.53 9.38 0.27
N LEU A 150 -1.05 9.14 1.48
CA LEU A 150 -1.87 7.99 1.80
C LEU A 150 -3.34 8.36 1.77
N PHE A 151 -4.14 7.61 1.03
CA PHE A 151 -5.59 7.68 1.03
C PHE A 151 -6.16 6.39 1.60
N GLY A 152 -7.18 6.46 2.47
CA GLY A 152 -7.74 5.28 3.13
C GLY A 152 -6.83 4.66 4.19
N CYS A 153 -5.86 5.40 4.74
CA CYS A 153 -5.04 4.93 5.85
C CYS A 153 -5.78 5.17 7.18
N ASP A 154 -6.87 4.46 7.40
CA ASP A 154 -7.80 4.77 8.51
C ASP A 154 -7.38 4.13 9.84
N GLY A 155 -6.76 2.96 9.76
CA GLY A 155 -6.55 2.11 10.93
C GLY A 155 -7.86 1.67 11.58
N ALA A 156 -7.78 1.22 12.83
CA ALA A 156 -8.96 0.95 13.64
C ALA A 156 -8.69 1.14 15.12
N ASP A 157 -9.75 1.45 15.86
CA ASP A 157 -9.77 1.50 17.32
C ASP A 157 -9.48 0.10 17.90
N PRO A 158 -8.59 -0.04 18.91
CA PRO A 158 -8.31 -1.32 19.58
C PRO A 158 -9.52 -1.95 20.29
N THR A 159 -10.54 -1.16 20.63
CA THR A 159 -11.68 -1.61 21.44
C THR A 159 -12.83 -2.22 20.62
N ILE A 160 -12.80 -2.11 19.29
CA ILE A 160 -13.91 -2.56 18.45
C ILE A 160 -13.79 -4.05 18.08
N THR A 161 -14.95 -4.70 17.97
CA THR A 161 -15.05 -6.11 17.59
C THR A 161 -14.52 -6.37 16.18
N VAL A 162 -14.11 -7.61 15.90
CA VAL A 162 -13.70 -8.04 14.54
C VAL A 162 -14.77 -7.71 13.48
N LYS A 163 -16.06 -7.83 13.82
CA LYS A 163 -17.16 -7.47 12.91
C LYS A 163 -17.19 -5.96 12.61
N GLN A 164 -16.93 -5.11 13.60
CA GLN A 164 -16.82 -3.67 13.42
C GLN A 164 -15.56 -3.29 12.64
N GLN A 165 -14.43 -3.98 12.87
CA GLN A 165 -13.21 -3.80 12.08
C GLN A 165 -13.45 -4.07 10.60
N LYS A 166 -14.18 -5.14 10.24
CA LYS A 166 -14.52 -5.39 8.81
C LYS A 166 -15.29 -4.23 8.17
N ARG A 167 -16.12 -3.50 8.94
CA ARG A 167 -16.91 -2.34 8.46
C ARG A 167 -16.09 -1.05 8.34
N SER A 168 -14.85 -1.01 8.84
CA SER A 168 -13.95 0.14 8.64
C SER A 168 -13.24 0.11 7.28
N TYR A 169 -13.39 -0.96 6.52
CA TYR A 169 -12.88 -1.06 5.17
C TYR A 169 -13.84 -0.45 4.15
N TYR A 170 -13.28 0.09 3.07
CA TYR A 170 -13.97 0.72 1.96
C TYR A 170 -14.98 -0.20 1.28
N ARG A 171 -14.59 -1.46 1.07
CA ARG A 171 -15.43 -2.49 0.45
C ARG A 171 -15.44 -3.73 1.31
N THR A 172 -16.56 -3.94 2.00
CA THR A 172 -16.75 -5.12 2.86
C THR A 172 -16.77 -6.42 2.08
N GLU A 173 -17.02 -6.35 0.76
CA GLU A 173 -16.99 -7.46 -0.18
C GLU A 173 -15.64 -8.19 -0.17
N MET A 174 -14.56 -7.48 0.20
CA MET A 174 -13.23 -8.08 0.36
C MET A 174 -13.16 -9.16 1.46
N PHE A 175 -14.15 -9.21 2.34
CA PHE A 175 -14.32 -10.19 3.44
C PHE A 175 -15.47 -11.19 3.21
N MET A 176 -16.01 -11.32 1.99
CA MET A 176 -17.06 -12.32 1.70
C MET A 176 -16.59 -13.76 1.90
N ASP A 177 -15.27 -13.99 1.83
CA ASP A 177 -14.66 -15.20 2.38
C ASP A 177 -14.72 -15.13 3.91
N ARG A 178 -15.62 -15.92 4.51
CA ARG A 178 -15.88 -15.95 5.97
C ARG A 178 -14.63 -16.27 6.80
N SER A 179 -13.59 -16.88 6.20
CA SER A 179 -12.31 -17.19 6.85
C SER A 179 -11.40 -15.97 7.03
N ARG A 180 -11.71 -14.83 6.39
CA ARG A 180 -10.86 -13.64 6.44
C ARG A 180 -11.01 -12.93 7.79
N HIS A 181 -10.01 -13.14 8.64
CA HIS A 181 -9.82 -12.36 9.87
C HIS A 181 -9.11 -11.05 9.52
N THR A 182 -9.48 -9.98 10.21
CA THR A 182 -8.73 -8.73 10.22
C THR A 182 -8.29 -8.46 11.65
N GLU A 183 -7.07 -8.01 11.78
CA GLU A 183 -6.47 -7.56 13.03
C GLU A 183 -5.98 -6.12 12.87
N ILE A 184 -6.68 -5.35 12.04
CA ILE A 184 -6.28 -3.99 11.68
C ILE A 184 -6.12 -3.09 12.89
N SER A 185 -6.89 -3.31 13.96
CA SER A 185 -6.74 -2.56 15.21
C SER A 185 -5.39 -2.83 15.87
N LEU A 186 -4.97 -4.10 15.90
CA LEU A 186 -3.68 -4.51 16.44
C LEU A 186 -2.53 -4.05 15.53
N ASP A 187 -2.67 -4.18 14.21
CA ASP A 187 -1.70 -3.61 13.26
C ASP A 187 -1.54 -2.10 13.43
N THR A 188 -2.64 -1.39 13.67
CA THR A 188 -2.63 0.05 13.94
C THR A 188 -1.87 0.36 15.23
N GLN A 189 -2.12 -0.38 16.30
CA GLN A 189 -1.42 -0.21 17.58
C GLN A 189 0.08 -0.44 17.44
N PHE A 190 0.49 -1.55 16.82
CA PHE A 190 1.91 -1.86 16.61
C PHE A 190 2.58 -0.84 15.70
N LEU A 191 1.93 -0.43 14.61
CA LEU A 191 2.44 0.62 13.73
C LEU A 191 2.65 1.92 14.51
N ASN A 192 1.66 2.34 15.31
CA ASN A 192 1.75 3.55 16.12
C ASN A 192 2.87 3.50 17.16
N THR A 193 3.11 2.33 17.74
CA THR A 193 4.09 2.15 18.81
C THR A 193 5.51 2.08 18.26
N HIS A 194 5.72 1.39 17.14
CA HIS A 194 7.07 0.97 16.73
C HIS A 194 7.58 1.60 15.44
N TYR A 195 6.73 2.19 14.59
CA TYR A 195 7.15 2.63 13.26
C TYR A 195 8.34 3.59 13.27
N ILE A 196 8.34 4.59 14.15
CA ILE A 196 9.40 5.61 14.18
C ILE A 196 10.74 4.97 14.52
N ASP A 197 10.80 4.19 15.60
CA ASP A 197 12.05 3.64 16.12
C ASP A 197 12.54 2.41 15.34
N ALA A 198 11.62 1.54 14.91
CA ALA A 198 11.97 0.28 14.25
C ALA A 198 12.11 0.41 12.73
N ILE A 199 11.48 1.41 12.11
CA ILE A 199 11.47 1.55 10.64
C ILE A 199 12.05 2.89 10.20
N GLN A 200 11.44 4.01 10.59
CA GLN A 200 11.79 5.32 10.03
C GLN A 200 13.23 5.73 10.38
N ARG A 201 13.63 5.60 11.65
CA ARG A 201 14.97 5.97 12.10
C ARG A 201 16.07 5.09 11.49
N PRO A 202 15.95 3.74 11.44
CA PRO A 202 16.91 2.90 10.72
C PRO A 202 17.03 3.24 9.24
N LEU A 203 15.92 3.47 8.54
CA LEU A 203 15.95 3.89 7.14
C LEU A 203 16.66 5.23 6.96
N TYR A 204 16.41 6.21 7.83
CA TYR A 204 17.11 7.49 7.81
C TYR A 204 18.62 7.32 7.99
N LYS A 205 19.05 6.46 8.93
CA LYS A 205 20.48 6.17 9.12
C LYS A 205 21.11 5.51 7.90
N MET A 206 20.38 4.62 7.24
CA MET A 206 20.85 3.88 6.06
C MET A 206 20.95 4.76 4.81
N TRP A 207 19.96 5.64 4.58
CA TRP A 207 19.82 6.39 3.33
C TRP A 207 20.10 7.89 3.46
N GLY A 208 20.37 8.39 4.68
CA GLY A 208 20.61 9.82 4.94
C GLY A 208 19.38 10.72 4.75
N ARG A 209 18.20 10.16 4.48
CA ARG A 209 16.98 10.91 4.13
C ARG A 209 15.73 10.32 4.77
N ARG A 210 14.74 11.16 5.02
CA ARG A 210 13.42 10.74 5.52
C ARG A 210 12.43 10.82 4.38
N LEU A 211 11.69 9.75 4.15
CA LEU A 211 10.53 9.79 3.27
C LEU A 211 9.42 10.57 3.99
N GLU A 212 8.97 11.65 3.38
CA GLU A 212 7.78 12.36 3.85
C GLU A 212 6.53 11.52 3.54
N VAL A 213 5.71 11.27 4.55
CA VAL A 213 4.49 10.48 4.43
C VAL A 213 3.35 11.27 5.05
N ILE A 214 2.32 11.57 4.26
CA ILE A 214 1.13 12.32 4.68
C ILE A 214 -0.10 11.43 4.61
N ASN A 215 -0.95 11.46 5.63
CA ASN A 215 -2.22 10.73 5.66
C ASN A 215 -3.41 11.67 5.42
N CYS A 216 -4.17 11.45 4.34
CA CYS A 216 -5.33 12.26 3.96
C CYS A 216 -6.58 12.01 4.83
N ASN A 217 -6.43 11.42 6.01
CA ASN A 217 -7.53 11.20 6.95
C ASN A 217 -7.17 11.73 8.35
N PRO A 218 -7.62 12.95 8.71
CA PRO A 218 -7.40 13.51 10.05
C PRO A 218 -8.07 12.73 11.17
N ALA A 219 -9.11 11.95 10.85
CA ALA A 219 -9.78 11.06 11.79
C ALA A 219 -9.12 9.67 11.88
N SER A 220 -7.97 9.46 11.22
CA SER A 220 -7.28 8.17 11.24
C SER A 220 -6.83 7.77 12.64
N TRP A 221 -6.92 6.48 12.93
CA TRP A 221 -6.31 5.85 14.10
C TRP A 221 -4.80 5.64 13.94
N VAL A 222 -4.27 5.75 12.72
CA VAL A 222 -2.82 5.76 12.46
C VAL A 222 -2.27 7.16 12.75
N LYS A 223 -1.41 7.27 13.78
CA LYS A 223 -0.92 8.54 14.34
C LYS A 223 0.52 8.88 14.01
N VAL A 224 1.25 7.97 13.38
CA VAL A 224 2.69 8.14 13.08
C VAL A 224 2.97 9.03 11.87
N PHE A 225 1.94 9.35 11.09
CA PHE A 225 2.04 10.22 9.92
C PHE A 225 1.29 11.53 10.18
N PRO A 226 1.86 12.69 9.82
CA PRO A 226 1.11 13.93 9.75
C PRO A 226 -0.15 13.75 8.89
N THR A 227 -1.25 14.37 9.30
CA THR A 227 -2.53 14.26 8.61
C THR A 227 -2.92 15.56 7.90
N CYS A 228 -3.60 15.46 6.77
CA CYS A 228 -4.24 16.60 6.10
C CYS A 228 -5.69 16.28 5.72
N GLN A 229 -6.50 17.32 5.54
CA GLN A 229 -7.83 17.17 4.94
C GLN A 229 -7.70 16.89 3.44
N TYR A 230 -8.74 16.30 2.86
CA TYR A 230 -8.84 16.09 1.41
C TYR A 230 -8.82 17.41 0.63
N THR A 231 -9.42 18.47 1.18
CA THR A 231 -9.45 19.81 0.55
C THR A 231 -8.05 20.40 0.39
N ASP A 232 -7.14 20.03 1.28
CA ASP A 232 -5.81 20.63 1.37
C ASP A 232 -4.74 19.74 0.74
N VAL A 233 -5.12 18.57 0.20
CA VAL A 233 -4.18 17.57 -0.30
C VAL A 233 -3.38 18.07 -1.52
N LYS A 234 -3.95 18.99 -2.31
CA LYS A 234 -3.32 19.51 -3.52
C LYS A 234 -1.92 20.11 -3.29
N GLN A 235 -1.65 20.64 -2.09
CA GLN A 235 -0.31 21.16 -1.75
C GLN A 235 0.74 20.04 -1.62
N TYR A 236 0.31 18.82 -1.30
CA TYR A 236 1.17 17.66 -1.12
C TYR A 236 1.39 16.85 -2.40
N LEU A 237 0.56 17.08 -3.43
CA LEU A 237 0.61 16.40 -4.72
C LEU A 237 1.56 17.05 -5.73
N LYS A 238 2.21 18.17 -5.37
CA LYS A 238 3.19 18.89 -6.21
C LYS A 238 4.64 18.49 -5.91
#